data_AF-A0A9N7NUH9-F1
#
_entry.id   AF-A0A9N7NUH9-F1
#
_cell.length_a   1.000
_cell.length_b   1.000
_cell.length_c   1.000
_cell.angle_alpha   90.00
_cell.angle_beta   90.00
_cell.angle_gamma   90.00
#
_symmetry.space_group_name_H-M   'P 1'
#
loop_
_entity.id
_entity.type
_entity.pdbx_description
1 polymer ?
#
loop_
_entity_poly.entity_id
_entity_poly.type
_entity_poly.pdbx_seq_one_letter_code
_entity_poly.pdbx_strand_id
1 'polypeptide(L)'
;MKSAIPRNLWNQPVCLFTTASGEWNWSAFSHLLPAAVLLQITAVPPPHASRGGDKLYWCHSSTGSFSTRSAYSSLVQEPSVAVRALWKAIWAWPGPPRIRTFLWLLTRNRLLTNSERCRRHMSSSDGCVLCGLEEETSLHVVRDCLLAKTVWNRLLLEAVSSQFFNLPLDHWLELNLLHGADIGHMWDRTFGVVVWKMWQWLESYLKSILSAGTVYLIYANSNIDFQTFQIITEDLGVLKKVKEEGQGWEQPREPYEVKAWISGKSADGKMIFSHTQGEPFFFTFGKSEIPKGLEMGIGTMSRGEKAVIYVTKDYLTQSPLIPSIDDIAEIHFEVDLVHFVQVRDVLGDGRLIKRRLRDGRGDFPMDCPLQDSLLHVHYKAMLLNEEKTVFYDTKIDNNGQPFEFRSGEGLVPEGFEMCTRLMLPGEIALRREAVVADGRKMYCVVGEEI
;
A
#
# COMPACT_ATOMS: atom_id res chain seq x y z
N MET A 1 -0.92 50.77 -45.49
CA MET A 1 -1.55 49.90 -46.50
C MET A 1 -0.58 48.78 -46.82
N LYS A 2 -0.89 47.52 -46.48
CA LYS A 2 -0.09 46.38 -46.96
C LYS A 2 -0.46 46.20 -48.43
N SER A 3 0.39 46.60 -49.37
CA SER A 3 0.20 46.22 -50.77
C SER A 3 0.30 44.71 -50.84
N ALA A 4 -0.84 44.04 -50.99
CA ALA A 4 -0.86 42.60 -51.21
C ALA A 4 -0.06 42.31 -52.49
N ILE A 5 0.85 41.34 -52.43
CA ILE A 5 1.62 40.91 -53.61
C ILE A 5 0.61 40.58 -54.72
N PRO A 6 0.73 41.20 -55.91
CA PRO A 6 -0.16 40.95 -57.04
C PRO A 6 -0.30 39.44 -57.32
N ARG A 7 -1.55 38.97 -57.53
CA ARG A 7 -1.84 37.53 -57.71
C ARG A 7 -1.08 36.89 -58.86
N ASN A 8 -0.76 37.65 -59.91
CA ASN A 8 0.03 37.19 -61.05
C ASN A 8 1.48 36.82 -60.69
N LEU A 9 1.98 37.31 -59.54
CA LEU A 9 3.32 37.00 -59.03
C LEU A 9 3.34 35.81 -58.06
N TRP A 10 2.18 35.22 -57.74
CA TRP A 10 2.12 34.06 -56.86
C TRP A 10 2.67 32.82 -57.57
N ASN A 11 3.43 32.00 -56.85
CA ASN A 11 4.06 30.77 -57.34
C ASN A 11 5.01 30.97 -58.54
N GLN A 12 5.43 32.21 -58.82
CA GLN A 12 6.44 32.48 -59.83
C GLN A 12 7.83 32.06 -59.34
N PRO A 13 8.67 31.46 -60.19
CA PRO A 13 10.02 31.07 -59.81
C PRO A 13 10.89 32.30 -59.55
N VAL A 14 11.78 32.19 -58.55
CA VAL A 14 12.65 33.28 -58.09
C VAL A 14 13.57 33.81 -59.20
N CYS A 15 13.93 32.97 -60.18
CA CYS A 15 14.74 33.36 -61.34
C CYS A 15 14.06 34.41 -62.26
N LEU A 16 12.73 34.59 -62.18
CA LEU A 16 12.06 35.68 -62.90
C LEU A 16 12.36 37.06 -62.29
N PHE A 17 12.88 37.08 -61.07
CA PHE A 17 13.29 38.28 -60.35
C PHE A 17 14.81 38.49 -60.38
N THR A 18 15.51 37.86 -61.32
CA THR A 18 16.92 38.13 -61.60
C THR A 18 17.11 38.74 -62.99
N THR A 19 18.16 39.52 -63.19
CA THR A 19 18.54 40.10 -64.48
C THR A 19 19.24 39.05 -65.35
N ALA A 20 19.38 39.34 -66.65
CA ALA A 20 20.17 38.50 -67.56
C ALA A 20 21.65 38.38 -67.17
N SER A 21 22.17 39.33 -66.37
CA SER A 21 23.52 39.31 -65.82
C SER A 21 23.65 38.49 -64.52
N GLY A 22 22.56 37.88 -64.03
CA GLY A 22 22.56 37.05 -62.82
C GLY A 22 22.45 37.84 -61.51
N GLU A 23 22.04 39.11 -61.56
CA GLU A 23 21.85 39.98 -60.39
C GLU A 23 20.37 40.05 -59.96
N TRP A 24 20.08 40.45 -58.72
CA TRP A 24 18.69 40.69 -58.30
C TRP A 24 18.06 41.83 -59.10
N ASN A 25 16.86 41.60 -59.65
CA ASN A 25 16.07 42.62 -60.33
C ASN A 25 15.26 43.45 -59.32
N TRP A 26 15.96 44.34 -58.60
CA TRP A 26 15.37 45.13 -57.52
C TRP A 26 14.18 46.00 -57.96
N SER A 27 14.17 46.51 -59.19
CA SER A 27 13.05 47.33 -59.69
C SER A 27 11.75 46.53 -59.82
N ALA A 28 11.84 45.21 -60.05
CA ALA A 28 10.67 44.36 -60.24
C ALA A 28 9.89 44.08 -58.94
N PHE A 29 10.54 44.07 -57.76
CA PHE A 29 9.89 43.63 -56.53
C PHE A 29 10.17 44.46 -55.27
N SER A 30 11.11 45.42 -55.29
CA SER A 30 11.45 46.22 -54.09
C SER A 30 10.27 47.00 -53.51
N HIS A 31 9.39 47.53 -54.37
CA HIS A 31 8.18 48.24 -53.97
C HIS A 31 7.10 47.34 -53.36
N LEU A 32 7.22 46.01 -53.51
CA LEU A 32 6.24 45.03 -53.04
C LEU A 32 6.54 44.48 -51.64
N LEU A 33 7.77 44.67 -51.14
CA LEU A 33 8.25 44.03 -49.91
C LEU A 33 8.65 45.07 -48.84
N PRO A 34 8.48 44.77 -47.55
CA PRO A 34 8.99 45.62 -46.47
C PRO A 34 10.52 45.73 -46.50
N ALA A 35 11.06 46.88 -46.08
CA ALA A 35 12.51 47.13 -46.04
C ALA A 35 13.30 46.05 -45.27
N ALA A 36 12.75 45.51 -44.18
CA ALA A 36 13.38 44.43 -43.41
C ALA A 36 13.55 43.14 -44.23
N VAL A 37 12.62 42.82 -45.11
CA VAL A 37 12.69 41.64 -45.99
C VAL A 37 13.71 41.89 -47.11
N LEU A 38 13.75 43.11 -47.66
CA LEU A 38 14.74 43.46 -48.68
C LEU A 38 16.18 43.31 -48.16
N LEU A 39 16.44 43.75 -46.92
CA LEU A 39 17.75 43.56 -46.29
C LEU A 39 18.14 42.08 -46.17
N GLN A 40 17.19 41.20 -45.87
CA GLN A 40 17.43 39.75 -45.84
C GLN A 40 17.73 39.19 -47.23
N ILE A 41 16.99 39.63 -48.26
CA ILE A 41 17.22 39.21 -49.65
C ILE A 41 18.59 39.69 -50.13
N THR A 42 19.01 40.91 -49.79
CA THR A 42 20.34 41.44 -50.16
C THR A 42 21.48 40.60 -49.60
N ALA A 43 21.30 39.99 -48.43
CA ALA A 43 22.27 39.10 -47.82
C ALA A 43 22.35 37.72 -48.51
N VAL A 44 21.39 37.38 -49.39
CA VAL A 44 21.34 36.13 -50.13
C VAL A 44 21.75 36.40 -51.58
N PRO A 45 22.77 35.72 -52.11
CA PRO A 45 23.15 35.91 -53.51
C PRO A 45 22.05 35.37 -54.46
N PRO A 46 21.85 35.98 -55.64
CA PRO A 46 20.86 35.52 -56.62
C PRO A 46 21.08 34.07 -57.07
N PRO A 47 20.01 33.35 -57.45
CA PRO A 47 20.12 32.06 -58.12
C PRO A 47 21.00 32.15 -59.37
N HIS A 48 21.99 31.26 -59.50
CA HIS A 48 22.89 31.23 -60.64
C HIS A 48 23.19 29.78 -61.05
N ALA A 49 23.19 29.49 -62.35
CA ALA A 49 23.29 28.13 -62.87
C ALA A 49 24.58 27.39 -62.45
N SER A 50 25.68 28.12 -62.22
CA SER A 50 26.95 27.54 -61.74
C SER A 50 26.94 27.11 -60.27
N ARG A 51 25.89 27.43 -59.49
CA ARG A 51 25.81 27.15 -58.05
C ARG A 51 25.10 25.83 -57.73
N GLY A 52 24.81 25.04 -58.76
CA GLY A 52 24.09 23.78 -58.66
C GLY A 52 22.57 23.95 -58.59
N GLY A 53 21.85 22.83 -58.50
CA GLY A 53 20.39 22.82 -58.37
C GLY A 53 19.92 23.14 -56.94
N ASP A 54 18.64 23.48 -56.82
CA ASP A 54 17.99 23.82 -55.55
C ASP A 54 18.08 22.67 -54.52
N LYS A 55 18.29 23.04 -53.27
CA LYS A 55 18.35 22.12 -52.12
C LYS A 55 17.52 22.65 -50.97
N LEU A 56 16.90 21.74 -50.22
CA LEU A 56 16.26 22.08 -48.95
C LEU A 56 17.32 22.54 -47.94
N TYR A 57 17.06 23.66 -47.26
CA TYR A 57 17.95 24.24 -46.25
C TYR A 57 17.25 24.37 -44.90
N TRP A 58 17.82 23.79 -43.87
CA TRP A 58 17.36 23.90 -42.49
C TRP A 58 17.99 25.12 -41.80
N CYS A 59 17.20 26.17 -41.61
CA CYS A 59 17.67 27.46 -41.08
C CYS A 59 18.24 27.43 -39.67
N HIS A 60 17.96 26.39 -38.88
CA HIS A 60 18.51 26.19 -37.54
C HIS A 60 19.75 25.27 -37.52
N SER A 61 20.47 25.12 -38.64
CA SER A 61 21.77 24.45 -38.70
C SER A 61 22.75 25.26 -39.54
N SER A 62 23.98 25.43 -39.04
CA SER A 62 25.07 26.07 -39.77
C SER A 62 25.45 25.32 -41.05
N THR A 63 25.20 24.00 -41.12
CA THR A 63 25.45 23.18 -42.31
C THR A 63 24.26 23.14 -43.27
N GLY A 64 23.11 23.72 -42.88
CA GLY A 64 21.87 23.62 -43.63
C GLY A 64 21.19 22.26 -43.60
N SER A 65 21.80 21.25 -42.98
CA SER A 65 21.22 19.90 -42.87
C SER A 65 20.19 19.83 -41.74
N PHE A 66 19.06 19.20 -42.02
CA PHE A 66 18.05 18.89 -41.01
C PHE A 66 18.54 17.76 -40.09
N SER A 67 18.24 17.91 -38.79
CA SER A 67 18.35 16.81 -37.83
C SER A 67 17.27 16.94 -36.77
N THR A 68 16.82 15.82 -36.21
CA THR A 68 15.87 15.83 -35.09
C THR A 68 16.42 16.62 -33.90
N ARG A 69 17.75 16.62 -33.70
CA ARG A 69 18.41 17.39 -32.64
C ARG A 69 18.32 18.89 -32.84
N SER A 70 18.60 19.40 -34.04
CA SER A 70 18.54 20.84 -34.34
C SER A 70 17.10 21.34 -34.34
N ALA A 71 16.15 20.53 -34.80
CA ALA A 71 14.72 20.81 -34.69
C ALA A 71 14.22 20.83 -33.24
N TYR A 72 14.59 19.85 -32.42
CA TYR A 72 14.23 19.84 -31.00
C TYR A 72 14.82 21.05 -30.26
N SER A 73 16.08 21.39 -30.56
CA SER A 73 16.77 22.52 -29.92
C SER A 73 16.17 23.87 -30.32
N SER A 74 15.61 24.01 -31.53
CA SER A 74 14.94 25.25 -31.94
C SER A 74 13.54 25.40 -31.34
N LEU A 75 12.92 24.30 -30.90
CA LEU A 75 11.58 24.28 -30.28
C LEU A 75 11.62 24.45 -28.76
N VAL A 76 12.73 24.06 -28.12
CA VAL A 76 12.87 24.08 -26.66
C VAL A 76 13.68 25.30 -26.24
N GLN A 77 13.12 26.13 -25.37
CA GLN A 77 13.89 27.19 -24.70
C GLN A 77 15.05 26.55 -23.92
N GLU A 78 16.26 27.11 -24.04
CA GLU A 78 17.41 26.57 -23.31
C GLU A 78 17.06 26.43 -21.82
N PRO A 79 17.19 25.23 -21.23
CA PRO A 79 16.94 25.05 -19.82
C PRO A 79 17.94 25.91 -19.04
N SER A 80 17.46 26.53 -17.96
CA SER A 80 18.28 27.36 -17.10
C SER A 80 19.53 26.60 -16.62
N VAL A 81 20.58 27.36 -16.28
CA VAL A 81 21.83 26.79 -15.77
C VAL A 81 21.58 25.89 -14.56
N ALA A 82 20.67 26.30 -13.67
CA ALA A 82 20.26 25.53 -12.49
C ALA A 82 19.62 24.16 -12.87
N VAL A 83 18.67 24.13 -13.80
CA VAL A 83 18.04 22.88 -14.28
C VAL A 83 19.07 21.92 -14.88
N ARG A 84 20.07 22.46 -15.59
CA ARG A 84 21.16 21.67 -16.18
C ARG A 84 22.10 21.11 -15.12
N ALA A 85 22.41 21.89 -14.08
CA ALA A 85 23.25 21.46 -12.96
C ALA A 85 22.56 20.36 -12.15
N LEU A 86 21.30 20.55 -11.78
CA LEU A 86 20.49 19.58 -11.04
C LEU A 86 20.33 18.26 -11.82
N TRP A 87 20.08 18.33 -13.13
CA TRP A 87 20.06 17.14 -13.99
C TRP A 87 21.38 16.36 -13.93
N LYS A 88 22.53 17.05 -14.07
CA LYS A 88 23.84 16.40 -13.96
C LYS A 88 24.06 15.78 -12.58
N ALA A 89 23.66 16.48 -11.51
CA ALA A 89 23.76 16.01 -10.14
C ALA A 89 23.00 14.69 -9.92
N ILE A 90 21.74 14.63 -10.38
CA ILE A 90 20.88 13.44 -10.23
C ILE A 90 21.49 12.23 -10.95
N TRP A 91 22.02 12.42 -12.16
CA TRP A 91 22.60 11.31 -12.92
C TRP A 91 24.00 10.90 -12.44
N ALA A 92 24.74 11.82 -11.82
CA ALA A 92 26.01 11.53 -11.16
C ALA A 92 25.86 10.96 -9.74
N TRP A 93 24.67 11.07 -9.13
CA TRP A 93 24.42 10.64 -7.76
C TRP A 93 24.76 9.16 -7.53
N PRO A 94 25.58 8.79 -6.53
CA PRO A 94 26.28 7.50 -6.49
C PRO A 94 25.41 6.28 -6.15
N GLY A 95 24.15 6.44 -5.75
CA GLY A 95 23.30 5.32 -5.34
C GLY A 95 22.53 4.64 -6.49
N PRO A 96 21.52 3.79 -6.15
CA PRO A 96 20.82 2.93 -7.09
C PRO A 96 20.16 3.67 -8.28
N PRO A 97 20.22 3.12 -9.51
CA PRO A 97 19.60 3.74 -10.69
C PRO A 97 18.11 4.06 -10.54
N ARG A 98 17.35 3.21 -9.83
CA ARG A 98 15.92 3.45 -9.55
C ARG A 98 15.67 4.76 -8.80
N ILE A 99 16.56 5.12 -7.87
CA ILE A 99 16.44 6.36 -7.10
C ILE A 99 16.81 7.55 -7.97
N ARG A 100 17.79 7.42 -8.89
CA ARG A 100 18.09 8.48 -9.87
C ARG A 100 16.89 8.79 -10.75
N THR A 101 16.23 7.75 -11.28
CA THR A 101 15.00 7.92 -12.08
C THR A 101 13.89 8.59 -11.27
N PHE A 102 13.71 8.18 -10.01
CA PHE A 102 12.75 8.81 -9.11
C PHE A 102 13.06 10.28 -8.83
N LEU A 103 14.30 10.62 -8.47
CA LEU A 103 14.73 12.00 -8.22
C LEU A 103 14.49 12.87 -9.46
N TRP A 104 14.76 12.32 -10.65
CA TRP A 104 14.43 13.01 -11.89
C TRP A 104 12.91 13.25 -12.05
N LEU A 105 12.06 12.24 -11.83
CA LEU A 105 10.61 12.41 -11.88
C LEU A 105 10.11 13.44 -10.86
N LEU A 106 10.70 13.45 -9.67
CA LEU A 106 10.43 14.41 -8.61
C LEU A 106 10.72 15.85 -9.07
N THR A 107 11.89 16.13 -9.68
CA THR A 107 12.20 17.47 -10.22
C THR A 107 11.20 17.99 -11.27
N ARG A 108 10.47 17.07 -11.90
CA ARG A 108 9.52 17.41 -12.96
C ARG A 108 8.07 17.47 -12.45
N ASN A 109 7.83 17.30 -11.15
CA ASN A 109 6.50 17.11 -10.57
C ASN A 109 5.70 16.03 -11.34
N ARG A 110 6.35 14.91 -11.66
CA ARG A 110 5.76 13.81 -12.45
C ARG A 110 5.32 12.61 -11.61
N LEU A 111 5.47 12.69 -10.29
CA LEU A 111 4.98 11.67 -9.37
C LEU A 111 3.45 11.66 -9.36
N LEU A 112 2.85 10.48 -9.13
CA LEU A 112 1.39 10.31 -9.18
C LEU A 112 0.75 10.64 -7.82
N THR A 113 0.95 11.87 -7.36
CA THR A 113 0.30 12.40 -6.14
C THR A 113 -1.18 12.69 -6.37
N ASN A 114 -1.98 12.84 -5.30
CA ASN A 114 -3.41 13.17 -5.45
C ASN A 114 -3.66 14.49 -6.18
N SER A 115 -2.82 15.52 -5.99
CA SER A 115 -2.85 16.74 -6.82
C SER A 115 -2.75 16.45 -8.32
N GLU A 116 -1.78 15.61 -8.73
CA GLU A 116 -1.61 15.19 -10.12
C GLU A 116 -2.74 14.27 -10.61
N ARG A 117 -3.33 13.46 -9.73
CA ARG A 117 -4.49 12.62 -10.05
C ARG A 117 -5.73 13.48 -10.30
N CYS A 118 -6.00 14.48 -9.46
CA CYS A 118 -7.08 15.44 -9.67
C CYS A 118 -6.89 16.25 -10.93
N ARG A 119 -5.68 16.78 -11.17
CA ARG A 119 -5.35 17.52 -12.40
C ARG A 119 -5.57 16.69 -13.68
N ARG A 120 -5.45 15.37 -13.57
CA ARG A 120 -5.68 14.41 -14.68
C ARG A 120 -7.09 13.79 -14.66
N HIS A 121 -7.99 14.26 -13.79
CA HIS A 121 -9.36 13.78 -13.66
C HIS A 121 -9.46 12.29 -13.25
N MET A 122 -8.52 11.80 -12.44
CA MET A 122 -8.47 10.42 -11.92
C MET A 122 -8.85 10.31 -10.43
N SER A 123 -9.06 11.45 -9.75
CA SER A 123 -9.49 11.53 -8.35
C SER A 123 -10.37 12.76 -8.18
N SER A 124 -11.30 12.71 -7.22
CA SER A 124 -12.14 13.84 -6.80
C SER A 124 -11.55 14.67 -5.67
N SER A 125 -10.49 14.18 -5.01
CA SER A 125 -9.81 14.87 -3.91
C SER A 125 -8.29 14.86 -4.12
N ASP A 126 -7.69 16.03 -3.90
CA ASP A 126 -6.25 16.30 -3.96
C ASP A 126 -5.56 16.22 -2.59
N GLY A 127 -6.34 16.01 -1.53
CA GLY A 127 -5.85 15.95 -0.15
C GLY A 127 -4.84 14.82 0.09
N CYS A 128 -3.88 15.08 0.96
CA CYS A 128 -2.87 14.11 1.35
C CYS A 128 -3.46 12.96 2.17
N VAL A 129 -3.25 11.73 1.72
CA VAL A 129 -3.77 10.53 2.42
C VAL A 129 -3.03 10.25 3.73
N LEU A 130 -1.85 10.83 3.91
CA LEU A 130 -1.01 10.62 5.09
C LEU A 130 -1.38 11.57 6.23
N CYS A 131 -1.52 12.87 5.95
CA CYS A 131 -1.84 13.86 6.98
C CYS A 131 -3.31 14.27 7.01
N GLY A 132 -4.03 14.18 5.89
CA GLY A 132 -5.43 14.60 5.77
C GLY A 132 -5.68 16.11 5.84
N LEU A 133 -4.63 16.94 5.95
CA LEU A 133 -4.77 18.38 6.25
C LEU A 133 -4.50 19.30 5.06
N GLU A 134 -3.66 18.89 4.12
CA GLU A 134 -3.12 19.74 3.06
C GLU A 134 -3.16 19.03 1.70
N GLU A 135 -2.98 19.77 0.61
CA GLU A 135 -2.86 19.24 -0.75
C GLU A 135 -1.64 18.29 -0.87
N GLU A 136 -1.86 17.10 -1.43
CA GLU A 136 -0.81 16.14 -1.70
C GLU A 136 0.01 16.55 -2.94
N THR A 137 0.96 17.46 -2.77
CA THR A 137 1.96 17.78 -3.80
C THR A 137 3.19 16.89 -3.67
N SER A 138 4.02 16.82 -4.72
CA SER A 138 5.27 16.05 -4.67
C SER A 138 6.19 16.54 -3.54
N LEU A 139 6.27 17.86 -3.31
CA LEU A 139 7.05 18.45 -2.23
C LEU A 139 6.43 18.20 -0.86
N HIS A 140 5.09 18.25 -0.77
CA HIS A 140 4.39 17.92 0.46
C HIS A 140 4.69 16.50 0.94
N VAL A 141 4.54 15.51 0.07
CA VAL A 141 4.78 14.09 0.40
C VAL A 141 6.18 13.86 0.94
N VAL A 142 7.19 14.49 0.34
CA VAL A 142 8.59 14.24 0.69
C VAL A 142 9.18 15.24 1.70
N ARG A 143 8.42 16.26 2.13
CA ARG A 143 8.95 17.29 3.03
C ARG A 143 7.90 17.93 3.94
N ASP A 144 6.82 18.48 3.37
CA ASP A 144 5.95 19.38 4.14
C ASP A 144 4.85 18.66 4.94
N CYS A 145 4.55 17.42 4.58
CA CYS A 145 3.68 16.53 5.34
C CYS A 145 4.15 16.45 6.79
N LEU A 146 3.23 16.53 7.76
CA LEU A 146 3.57 16.44 9.19
C LEU A 146 4.44 15.22 9.48
N LEU A 147 4.13 14.09 8.87
CA LEU A 147 4.89 12.87 9.03
C LEU A 147 6.27 12.90 8.34
N ALA A 148 6.40 13.58 7.21
CA ALA A 148 7.70 13.79 6.58
C ALA A 148 8.57 14.73 7.44
N LYS A 149 7.98 15.79 8.00
CA LYS A 149 8.67 16.73 8.89
C LYS A 149 9.23 16.05 10.14
N THR A 150 8.53 15.08 10.74
CA THR A 150 9.06 14.36 11.91
C THR A 150 10.32 13.57 11.60
N VAL A 151 10.40 12.96 10.41
CA VAL A 151 11.61 12.26 9.94
C VAL A 151 12.74 13.26 9.71
N TRP A 152 12.48 14.38 9.03
CA TRP A 152 13.49 15.39 8.75
C TRP A 152 14.04 16.05 10.02
N ASN A 153 13.18 16.38 10.99
CA ASN A 153 13.60 16.98 12.26
C ASN A 153 14.52 16.06 13.09
N ARG A 154 14.52 14.75 12.84
CA ARG A 154 15.45 13.81 13.48
C ARG A 154 16.81 13.74 12.78
N LEU A 155 16.85 14.09 11.49
CA LEU A 155 18.06 14.00 10.65
C LEU A 155 18.79 15.33 10.54
N LEU A 156 18.09 16.46 10.71
CA LEU A 156 18.63 17.80 10.59
C LEU A 156 19.15 18.33 11.93
N LEU A 157 20.25 19.07 11.87
CA LEU A 157 20.68 19.92 12.98
C LEU A 157 19.76 21.14 13.07
N GLU A 158 19.47 21.63 14.28
CA GLU A 158 18.59 22.78 14.51
C GLU A 158 18.97 24.01 13.67
N ALA A 159 20.28 24.24 13.47
CA ALA A 159 20.81 25.37 12.71
C ALA A 159 20.43 25.40 11.22
N VAL A 160 20.07 24.25 10.61
CA VAL A 160 19.78 24.12 9.16
C VAL A 160 18.28 23.95 8.89
N SER A 161 17.49 23.68 9.92
CA SER A 161 16.07 23.32 9.81
C SER A 161 15.20 24.42 9.17
N SER A 162 15.42 25.70 9.54
CA SER A 162 14.59 26.79 9.04
C SER A 162 14.74 27.01 7.52
N GLN A 163 15.96 26.91 6.98
CA GLN A 163 16.18 27.03 5.54
C GLN A 163 15.64 25.80 4.79
N PHE A 164 15.76 24.62 5.39
CA PHE A 164 15.35 23.37 4.75
C PHE A 164 13.85 23.33 4.38
N PHE A 165 12.97 23.79 5.28
CA PHE A 165 11.52 23.71 5.08
C PHE A 165 10.92 24.87 4.27
N ASN A 166 11.68 25.93 3.97
CA ASN A 166 11.15 27.13 3.32
C ASN A 166 11.59 27.30 1.86
N LEU A 167 12.26 26.31 1.27
CA LEU A 167 12.72 26.36 -0.13
C LEU A 167 11.66 25.82 -1.11
N PRO A 168 11.58 26.34 -2.34
CA PRO A 168 10.89 25.66 -3.44
C PRO A 168 11.52 24.30 -3.76
N LEU A 169 10.76 23.38 -4.39
CA LEU A 169 11.20 22.00 -4.65
C LEU A 169 12.53 21.91 -5.40
N ASP A 170 12.71 22.72 -6.43
CA ASP A 170 13.92 22.77 -7.25
C ASP A 170 15.15 23.24 -6.46
N HIS A 171 15.03 24.36 -5.74
CA HIS A 171 16.11 24.85 -4.86
C HIS A 171 16.39 23.91 -3.68
N TRP A 172 15.36 23.23 -3.17
CA TRP A 172 15.50 22.26 -2.09
C TRP A 172 16.27 21.02 -2.56
N LEU A 173 15.97 20.50 -3.75
CA LEU A 173 16.73 19.38 -4.33
C LEU A 173 18.16 19.79 -4.69
N GLU A 174 18.35 21.00 -5.22
CA GLU A 174 19.67 21.54 -5.54
C GLU A 174 20.56 21.62 -4.30
N LEU A 175 20.09 22.27 -3.22
CA LEU A 175 20.82 22.39 -1.97
C LEU A 175 21.26 21.01 -1.43
N ASN A 176 20.33 20.06 -1.37
CA ASN A 176 20.59 18.78 -0.72
C ASN A 176 21.43 17.81 -1.56
N LEU A 177 21.33 17.86 -2.90
CA LEU A 177 22.07 16.95 -3.80
C LEU A 177 23.45 17.51 -4.19
N LEU A 178 23.61 18.83 -4.29
CA LEU A 178 24.88 19.46 -4.70
C LEU A 178 25.67 20.04 -3.52
N HIS A 179 24.99 20.62 -2.54
CA HIS A 179 25.61 21.28 -1.38
C HIS A 179 25.44 20.48 -0.08
N GLY A 180 25.07 19.20 -0.19
CA GLY A 180 24.80 18.34 0.96
C GLY A 180 25.99 18.15 1.91
N ALA A 181 27.22 18.28 1.39
CA ALA A 181 28.43 18.18 2.21
C ALA A 181 28.49 19.22 3.34
N ASP A 182 27.84 20.37 3.17
CA ASP A 182 27.77 21.43 4.18
C ASP A 182 26.76 21.09 5.30
N ILE A 183 25.86 20.15 5.06
CA ILE A 183 24.82 19.70 6.01
C ILE A 183 25.30 18.48 6.80
N GLY A 184 26.06 17.58 6.17
CA GLY A 184 26.63 16.43 6.86
C GLY A 184 27.41 15.46 5.96
N HIS A 185 28.15 14.55 6.60
CA HIS A 185 28.91 13.52 5.89
C HIS A 185 27.96 12.59 5.10
N MET A 186 28.20 12.45 3.79
CA MET A 186 27.39 11.64 2.85
C MET A 186 25.91 12.04 2.79
N TRP A 187 25.59 13.29 3.13
CA TRP A 187 24.22 13.79 3.18
C TRP A 187 23.46 13.61 1.85
N ASP A 188 24.12 13.86 0.72
CA ASP A 188 23.53 13.68 -0.62
C ASP A 188 22.93 12.28 -0.81
N ARG A 189 23.60 11.25 -0.27
CA ARG A 189 23.15 9.85 -0.33
C ARG A 189 22.02 9.61 0.64
N THR A 190 22.17 10.06 1.88
CA THR A 190 21.15 9.93 2.93
C THR A 190 19.85 10.60 2.49
N PHE A 191 19.94 11.85 2.03
CA PHE A 191 18.84 12.62 1.48
C PHE A 191 18.14 11.88 0.34
N GLY A 192 18.88 11.46 -0.70
CA GLY A 192 18.30 10.75 -1.84
C GLY A 192 17.55 9.47 -1.44
N VAL A 193 18.09 8.73 -0.45
CA VAL A 193 17.45 7.53 0.09
C VAL A 193 16.22 7.87 0.93
N VAL A 194 16.27 8.90 1.77
CA VAL A 194 15.15 9.31 2.64
C VAL A 194 13.97 9.79 1.80
N VAL A 195 14.19 10.67 0.83
CA VAL A 195 13.15 11.15 -0.09
C VAL A 195 12.51 9.98 -0.85
N TRP A 196 13.32 9.04 -1.32
CA TRP A 196 12.82 7.81 -1.95
C TRP A 196 11.98 6.97 -0.99
N LYS A 197 12.44 6.79 0.25
CA LYS A 197 11.73 6.02 1.28
C LYS A 197 10.41 6.65 1.68
N MET A 198 10.33 7.98 1.75
CA MET A 198 9.08 8.70 1.97
C MET A 198 8.07 8.45 0.84
N TRP A 199 8.54 8.46 -0.42
CA TRP A 199 7.69 8.11 -1.55
C TRP A 199 7.23 6.65 -1.50
N GLN A 200 8.15 5.71 -1.21
CA GLN A 200 7.79 4.29 -1.03
C GLN A 200 6.79 4.09 0.10
N TRP A 201 6.87 4.90 1.15
CA TRP A 201 5.93 4.85 2.27
C TRP A 201 4.52 5.26 1.82
N LEU A 202 4.38 6.34 1.05
CA LEU A 202 3.11 6.71 0.44
C LEU A 202 2.56 5.58 -0.47
N GLU A 203 3.40 5.02 -1.35
CA GLU A 203 2.97 3.92 -2.22
C GLU A 203 2.53 2.68 -1.43
N SER A 204 3.24 2.35 -0.34
CA SER A 204 2.88 1.24 0.54
C SER A 204 1.58 1.50 1.30
N TYR A 205 1.39 2.73 1.78
CA TYR A 205 0.18 3.16 2.46
C TYR A 205 -1.04 3.07 1.52
N LEU A 206 -0.91 3.58 0.29
CA LEU A 206 -1.94 3.47 -0.74
C LEU A 206 -2.25 2.01 -1.09
N LYS A 207 -1.23 1.14 -1.21
CA LYS A 207 -1.44 -0.30 -1.42
C LYS A 207 -2.16 -0.94 -0.24
N SER A 208 -1.84 -0.55 0.98
CA SER A 208 -2.48 -1.09 2.18
C SER A 208 -3.96 -0.69 2.32
N ILE A 209 -4.32 0.53 1.90
CA ILE A 209 -5.72 0.97 1.77
C ILE A 209 -6.46 0.13 0.71
N LEU A 210 -5.78 -0.19 -0.39
CA LEU A 210 -6.38 -0.96 -1.49
C LEU A 210 -6.43 -2.47 -1.23
N SER A 211 -5.56 -3.03 -0.38
CA SER A 211 -5.45 -4.48 -0.18
C SER A 211 -6.08 -5.01 1.11
N ALA A 212 -6.19 -4.23 2.19
CA ALA A 212 -6.99 -4.51 3.39
C ALA A 212 -6.59 -3.54 4.51
N GLY A 213 -7.39 -2.50 4.76
CA GLY A 213 -7.64 -1.84 6.06
C GLY A 213 -6.52 -1.61 7.10
N THR A 214 -5.24 -1.69 6.75
CA THR A 214 -4.15 -1.86 7.73
C THR A 214 -3.01 -0.89 7.45
N VAL A 215 -2.82 0.12 8.30
CA VAL A 215 -1.76 1.12 8.15
C VAL A 215 -0.45 0.60 8.75
N TYR A 216 0.70 0.90 8.13
CA TYR A 216 2.02 0.56 8.69
C TYR A 216 2.90 1.80 9.01
N LEU A 217 3.54 1.83 10.18
CA LEU A 217 4.59 2.80 10.57
C LEU A 217 5.99 2.22 10.30
N ILE A 218 6.91 3.05 9.80
CA ILE A 218 8.33 2.69 9.65
C ILE A 218 9.18 3.55 10.60
N TYR A 219 9.81 2.93 11.61
CA TYR A 219 10.74 3.62 12.51
C TYR A 219 12.17 3.49 12.02
N ALA A 220 12.94 4.58 12.03
CA ALA A 220 14.37 4.60 11.73
C ALA A 220 15.17 4.79 13.03
N ASN A 221 15.95 3.77 13.41
CA ASN A 221 16.90 3.89 14.52
C ASN A 221 18.23 4.50 14.05
N SER A 222 19.13 4.82 15.00
CA SER A 222 20.45 5.43 14.77
C SER A 222 21.36 4.68 13.78
N ASN A 223 21.05 3.41 13.47
CA ASN A 223 21.75 2.57 12.50
C ASN A 223 20.99 2.36 11.16
N ILE A 224 19.92 3.11 10.88
CA ILE A 224 19.12 2.99 9.63
C ILE A 224 18.55 1.57 9.44
N ASP A 225 18.05 0.97 10.52
CA ASP A 225 17.20 -0.22 10.46
C ASP A 225 15.74 0.25 10.36
N PHE A 226 15.04 -0.15 9.30
CA PHE A 226 13.65 0.24 9.02
C PHE A 226 12.73 -0.86 9.53
N GLN A 227 11.97 -0.58 10.58
CA GLN A 227 11.05 -1.56 11.16
C GLN A 227 9.60 -1.20 10.84
N THR A 228 8.87 -2.12 10.24
CA THR A 228 7.47 -1.96 9.87
C THR A 228 6.57 -2.42 11.02
N PHE A 229 5.67 -1.55 11.48
CA PHE A 229 4.66 -1.84 12.50
C PHE A 229 3.29 -1.71 11.89
N GLN A 230 2.40 -2.67 12.13
CA GLN A 230 0.98 -2.58 11.87
C GLN A 230 0.31 -1.69 12.94
N ILE A 231 -0.41 -0.67 12.50
CA ILE A 231 -1.24 0.18 13.36
C ILE A 231 -2.56 -0.54 13.61
N ILE A 232 -2.89 -0.77 14.88
CA ILE A 232 -4.14 -1.43 15.29
C ILE A 232 -5.16 -0.39 15.77
N THR A 233 -4.71 0.72 16.37
CA THR A 233 -5.56 1.85 16.78
C THR A 233 -5.05 3.17 16.20
N GLU A 234 -5.97 4.05 15.81
CA GLU A 234 -5.65 5.33 15.15
C GLU A 234 -4.80 6.27 16.01
N ASP A 235 -4.93 6.18 17.33
CA ASP A 235 -4.18 6.94 18.32
C ASP A 235 -2.79 6.35 18.64
N LEU A 236 -2.39 5.29 17.92
CA LEU A 236 -1.14 4.54 18.13
C LEU A 236 -1.05 3.84 19.49
N GLY A 237 -2.15 3.75 20.24
CA GLY A 237 -2.19 3.09 21.53
C GLY A 237 -1.96 1.57 21.48
N VAL A 238 -2.21 0.95 20.31
CA VAL A 238 -1.90 -0.45 20.02
C VAL A 238 -1.19 -0.58 18.67
N LEU A 239 0.00 -1.16 18.68
CA LEU A 239 0.80 -1.45 17.49
C LEU A 239 1.24 -2.91 17.47
N LYS A 240 1.39 -3.53 16.29
CA LYS A 240 1.92 -4.89 16.15
C LYS A 240 3.12 -4.91 15.21
N LYS A 241 4.20 -5.57 15.61
CA LYS A 241 5.36 -5.86 14.77
C LYS A 241 5.46 -7.36 14.53
N VAL A 242 5.31 -7.80 13.28
CA VAL A 242 5.46 -9.20 12.91
C VAL A 242 6.94 -9.60 12.98
N LYS A 243 7.23 -10.71 13.65
CA LYS A 243 8.56 -11.36 13.70
C LYS A 243 8.63 -12.53 12.73
N GLU A 244 7.60 -13.37 12.72
CA GLU A 244 7.45 -14.52 11.82
C GLU A 244 6.00 -14.54 11.31
N GLU A 245 5.83 -14.63 9.99
CA GLU A 245 4.51 -14.72 9.35
C GLU A 245 3.82 -16.05 9.70
N GLY A 246 2.51 -16.00 9.92
CA GLY A 246 1.70 -17.20 10.12
C GLY A 246 1.21 -17.81 8.82
N GLN A 247 0.24 -18.71 8.94
CA GLN A 247 -0.34 -19.47 7.85
C GLN A 247 -1.85 -19.23 7.75
N GLY A 248 -2.34 -19.16 6.51
CA GLY A 248 -3.75 -18.95 6.21
C GLY A 248 -4.18 -17.48 6.33
N TRP A 249 -5.46 -17.24 6.06
CA TRP A 249 -6.07 -15.90 6.04
C TRP A 249 -7.03 -15.67 7.22
N GLU A 250 -7.39 -16.72 7.96
CA GLU A 250 -8.31 -16.62 9.09
C GLU A 250 -7.61 -15.96 10.29
N GLN A 251 -8.36 -15.10 10.99
CA GLN A 251 -7.93 -14.41 12.19
C GLN A 251 -8.90 -14.70 13.34
N PRO A 252 -8.42 -14.77 14.59
CA PRO A 252 -9.28 -15.04 15.73
C PRO A 252 -10.23 -13.87 16.00
N ARG A 253 -11.47 -14.18 16.34
CA ARG A 253 -12.54 -13.23 16.66
C ARG A 253 -13.46 -13.83 17.70
N GLU A 254 -14.30 -13.05 18.34
CA GLU A 254 -15.28 -13.58 19.29
C GLU A 254 -16.22 -14.59 18.60
N PRO A 255 -16.52 -15.77 19.21
CA PRO A 255 -16.03 -16.30 20.50
C PRO A 255 -14.95 -17.41 20.36
N TYR A 256 -13.95 -17.23 19.50
CA TYR A 256 -12.94 -18.26 19.21
C TYR A 256 -12.11 -18.58 20.46
N GLU A 257 -11.76 -19.86 20.59
CA GLU A 257 -10.85 -20.35 21.62
C GLU A 257 -9.41 -20.26 21.10
N VAL A 258 -8.51 -19.65 21.85
CA VAL A 258 -7.14 -19.32 21.41
C VAL A 258 -6.11 -19.89 22.36
N LYS A 259 -5.01 -20.39 21.80
CA LYS A 259 -3.80 -20.85 22.48
C LYS A 259 -2.60 -20.06 21.99
N ALA A 260 -1.93 -19.37 22.91
CA ALA A 260 -0.74 -18.59 22.58
C ALA A 260 0.31 -18.63 23.69
N TRP A 261 1.58 -18.58 23.33
CA TRP A 261 2.64 -18.22 24.29
C TRP A 261 2.70 -16.71 24.38
N ILE A 262 2.71 -16.16 25.60
CA ILE A 262 2.64 -14.72 25.83
C ILE A 262 3.65 -14.35 26.90
N SER A 263 4.52 -13.39 26.60
CA SER A 263 5.37 -12.74 27.61
C SER A 263 5.24 -11.22 27.48
N GLY A 264 5.29 -10.51 28.60
CA GLY A 264 5.15 -9.06 28.65
C GLY A 264 6.40 -8.42 29.23
N LYS A 265 6.95 -7.41 28.55
CA LYS A 265 8.06 -6.58 29.03
C LYS A 265 7.62 -5.12 29.12
N SER A 266 8.16 -4.36 30.06
CA SER A 266 7.99 -2.89 30.07
C SER A 266 8.79 -2.25 28.94
N ALA A 267 8.55 -0.97 28.66
CA ALA A 267 9.31 -0.19 27.68
C ALA A 267 10.83 -0.19 27.94
N ASP A 268 11.26 -0.27 29.21
CA ASP A 268 12.67 -0.38 29.61
C ASP A 268 13.26 -1.79 29.43
N GLY A 269 12.47 -2.73 28.89
CA GLY A 269 12.87 -4.12 28.66
C GLY A 269 12.78 -5.04 29.90
N LYS A 270 12.29 -4.53 31.04
CA LYS A 270 12.10 -5.35 32.25
C LYS A 270 10.97 -6.34 32.05
N MET A 271 11.23 -7.62 32.28
CA MET A 271 10.19 -8.66 32.21
C MET A 271 9.13 -8.44 33.31
N ILE A 272 7.86 -8.39 32.92
CA ILE A 272 6.71 -8.25 33.83
C ILE A 272 6.13 -9.63 34.12
N PHE A 273 5.91 -10.43 33.08
CA PHE A 273 5.46 -11.83 33.20
C PHE A 273 5.89 -12.63 31.97
N SER A 274 5.93 -13.95 32.09
CA SER A 274 6.28 -14.85 30.99
C SER A 274 5.50 -16.15 31.09
N HIS A 275 4.67 -16.41 30.08
CA HIS A 275 3.96 -17.66 29.87
C HIS A 275 4.51 -18.33 28.61
N THR A 276 5.71 -18.88 28.73
CA THR A 276 6.51 -19.46 27.63
C THR A 276 7.00 -20.88 27.93
N GLN A 277 6.58 -21.46 29.05
CA GLN A 277 6.94 -22.81 29.50
C GLN A 277 5.68 -23.53 29.99
N GLY A 278 5.64 -24.86 29.84
CA GLY A 278 4.49 -25.68 30.26
C GLY A 278 3.47 -25.84 29.13
N GLU A 279 2.29 -25.26 29.30
CA GLU A 279 1.21 -25.24 28.30
C GLU A 279 0.99 -23.80 27.79
N PRO A 280 0.59 -23.59 26.53
CA PRO A 280 0.22 -22.27 26.04
C PRO A 280 -0.97 -21.69 26.82
N PHE A 281 -1.01 -20.37 26.96
CA PHE A 281 -2.13 -19.69 27.62
C PHE A 281 -3.40 -19.88 26.78
N PHE A 282 -4.44 -20.42 27.41
CA PHE A 282 -5.73 -20.67 26.77
C PHE A 282 -6.73 -19.60 27.21
N PHE A 283 -7.38 -18.97 26.24
CA PHE A 283 -8.40 -17.95 26.48
C PHE A 283 -9.42 -17.91 25.34
N THR A 284 -10.56 -17.29 25.58
CA THR A 284 -11.64 -17.11 24.62
C THR A 284 -11.77 -15.65 24.25
N PHE A 285 -11.76 -15.35 22.94
CA PHE A 285 -11.93 -14.00 22.44
C PHE A 285 -13.25 -13.39 22.92
N GLY A 286 -13.21 -12.15 23.40
CA GLY A 286 -14.38 -11.41 23.89
C GLY A 286 -14.74 -11.69 25.36
N LYS A 287 -13.98 -12.56 26.05
CA LYS A 287 -14.20 -12.86 27.49
C LYS A 287 -13.36 -12.01 28.44
N SER A 288 -12.61 -11.02 27.92
CA SER A 288 -11.76 -10.13 28.73
C SER A 288 -10.73 -10.91 29.58
N GLU A 289 -10.27 -12.06 29.09
CA GLU A 289 -9.29 -12.91 29.79
C GLU A 289 -7.85 -12.39 29.64
N ILE A 290 -7.63 -11.52 28.66
CA ILE A 290 -6.39 -10.80 28.37
C ILE A 290 -6.68 -9.30 28.26
N PRO A 291 -5.66 -8.42 28.37
CA PRO A 291 -5.85 -6.99 28.16
C PRO A 291 -6.45 -6.68 26.79
N LYS A 292 -7.36 -5.70 26.73
CA LYS A 292 -8.08 -5.31 25.51
C LYS A 292 -7.14 -5.04 24.34
N GLY A 293 -6.07 -4.27 24.53
CA GLY A 293 -5.12 -3.97 23.47
C GLY A 293 -4.34 -5.20 22.99
N LEU A 294 -4.06 -6.16 23.88
CA LEU A 294 -3.46 -7.43 23.51
C LEU A 294 -4.42 -8.27 22.66
N GLU A 295 -5.70 -8.35 23.05
CA GLU A 295 -6.72 -9.06 22.27
C GLU A 295 -6.89 -8.46 20.87
N MET A 296 -6.91 -7.11 20.77
CA MET A 296 -6.96 -6.40 19.49
C MET A 296 -5.76 -6.74 18.59
N GLY A 297 -4.55 -6.78 19.16
CA GLY A 297 -3.35 -7.16 18.42
C GLY A 297 -3.39 -8.62 17.93
N ILE A 298 -3.77 -9.57 18.81
CA ILE A 298 -3.90 -11.00 18.46
C ILE A 298 -5.02 -11.21 17.43
N GLY A 299 -6.08 -10.38 17.48
CA GLY A 299 -7.17 -10.39 16.50
C GLY A 299 -6.74 -10.08 15.07
N THR A 300 -5.51 -9.60 14.86
CA THR A 300 -4.94 -9.38 13.53
C THR A 300 -3.90 -10.43 13.14
N MET A 301 -3.67 -11.44 13.98
CA MET A 301 -2.65 -12.46 13.77
C MET A 301 -3.23 -13.68 13.04
N SER A 302 -2.39 -14.32 12.23
CA SER A 302 -2.67 -15.59 11.56
C SER A 302 -2.08 -16.78 12.33
N ARG A 303 -2.56 -18.01 12.05
CA ARG A 303 -2.15 -19.21 12.80
C ARG A 303 -0.64 -19.45 12.67
N GLY A 304 0.06 -19.59 13.79
CA GLY A 304 1.52 -19.75 13.84
C GLY A 304 2.32 -18.44 13.73
N GLU A 305 1.65 -17.28 13.61
CA GLU A 305 2.32 -15.99 13.56
C GLU A 305 3.01 -15.68 14.90
N LYS A 306 4.21 -15.10 14.82
CA LYS A 306 4.89 -14.55 15.99
C LYS A 306 5.05 -13.05 15.83
N ALA A 307 4.69 -12.30 16.86
CA ALA A 307 4.71 -10.84 16.81
C ALA A 307 5.07 -10.23 18.16
N VAL A 308 5.38 -8.94 18.13
CA VAL A 308 5.42 -8.09 19.33
C VAL A 308 4.26 -7.10 19.25
N ILE A 309 3.39 -7.10 20.24
CA ILE A 309 2.26 -6.18 20.35
C ILE A 309 2.58 -5.15 21.43
N TYR A 310 2.60 -3.88 21.04
CA TYR A 310 2.89 -2.74 21.90
C TYR A 310 1.55 -2.17 22.34
N VAL A 311 1.33 -2.06 23.65
CA VAL A 311 0.04 -1.63 24.21
C VAL A 311 0.30 -0.57 25.28
N THR A 312 -0.23 0.62 25.04
CA THR A 312 -0.21 1.74 25.98
C THR A 312 -1.26 1.57 27.08
N LYS A 313 -1.09 2.32 28.17
CA LYS A 313 -1.94 2.27 29.37
C LYS A 313 -3.44 2.33 29.08
N ASP A 314 -3.87 3.13 28.12
CA ASP A 314 -5.30 3.30 27.79
C ASP A 314 -5.96 2.02 27.26
N TYR A 315 -5.14 1.06 26.79
CA TYR A 315 -5.57 -0.24 26.26
C TYR A 315 -5.16 -1.43 27.15
N LEU A 316 -4.52 -1.18 28.29
CA LEU A 316 -4.17 -2.19 29.29
C LEU A 316 -5.32 -2.35 30.30
N THR A 317 -6.22 -3.30 30.04
CA THR A 317 -7.30 -3.67 30.98
C THR A 317 -6.88 -4.83 31.89
N GLN A 318 -7.34 -4.83 33.14
CA GLN A 318 -7.10 -5.92 34.08
C GLN A 318 -7.69 -7.22 33.56
N SER A 319 -6.98 -8.33 33.76
CA SER A 319 -7.41 -9.64 33.29
C SER A 319 -6.76 -10.78 34.10
N PRO A 320 -7.24 -12.03 33.99
CA PRO A 320 -6.56 -13.21 34.53
C PRO A 320 -5.07 -13.31 34.16
N LEU A 321 -4.69 -12.88 32.96
CA LEU A 321 -3.29 -12.83 32.53
C LEU A 321 -2.49 -11.72 33.23
N ILE A 322 -3.11 -10.55 33.47
CA ILE A 322 -2.49 -9.39 34.15
C ILE A 322 -3.42 -8.88 35.25
N PRO A 323 -3.27 -9.37 36.49
CA PRO A 323 -4.18 -9.02 37.59
C PRO A 323 -4.07 -7.57 38.09
N SER A 324 -2.90 -6.92 37.94
CA SER A 324 -2.66 -5.53 38.35
C SER A 324 -1.85 -4.78 37.30
N ILE A 325 -2.18 -3.50 37.09
CA ILE A 325 -1.66 -2.62 36.03
C ILE A 325 -1.14 -1.30 36.62
N ASP A 326 -1.03 -1.21 37.95
CA ASP A 326 -0.65 0.03 38.61
C ASP A 326 0.78 0.44 38.19
N ASP A 327 0.92 1.72 37.81
CA ASP A 327 2.16 2.37 37.36
C ASP A 327 2.81 1.90 36.05
N ILE A 328 2.09 1.15 35.19
CA ILE A 328 2.61 0.73 33.88
C ILE A 328 2.09 1.64 32.77
N ALA A 329 2.99 2.34 32.10
CA ALA A 329 2.66 3.21 30.96
C ALA A 329 2.46 2.44 29.65
N GLU A 330 3.25 1.37 29.43
CA GLU A 330 3.25 0.59 28.19
C GLU A 330 3.82 -0.82 28.45
N ILE A 331 3.26 -1.82 27.77
CA ILE A 331 3.77 -3.20 27.76
C ILE A 331 4.02 -3.66 26.32
N HIS A 332 5.16 -4.32 26.10
CA HIS A 332 5.51 -5.01 24.87
C HIS A 332 5.26 -6.50 25.05
N PHE A 333 4.22 -7.01 24.42
CA PHE A 333 3.85 -8.42 24.46
C PHE A 333 4.52 -9.18 23.33
N GLU A 334 5.41 -10.11 23.65
CA GLU A 334 5.85 -11.09 22.67
C GLU A 334 4.85 -12.25 22.65
N VAL A 335 4.26 -12.48 21.47
CA VAL A 335 3.21 -13.48 21.26
C VAL A 335 3.64 -14.47 20.19
N ASP A 336 3.44 -15.76 20.48
CA ASP A 336 3.48 -16.87 19.53
C ASP A 336 2.08 -17.49 19.47
N LEU A 337 1.34 -17.19 18.38
CA LEU A 337 -0.03 -17.64 18.20
C LEU A 337 -0.04 -19.09 17.72
N VAL A 338 0.02 -20.03 18.67
CA VAL A 338 0.10 -21.47 18.38
C VAL A 338 -1.10 -21.95 17.57
N HIS A 339 -2.31 -21.66 18.06
CA HIS A 339 -3.53 -22.14 17.41
C HIS A 339 -4.76 -21.39 17.93
N PHE A 340 -5.81 -21.32 17.11
CA PHE A 340 -7.15 -20.96 17.54
C PHE A 340 -8.18 -21.89 16.90
N VAL A 341 -9.28 -22.11 17.61
CA VAL A 341 -10.40 -22.96 17.23
C VAL A 341 -11.60 -22.07 16.95
N GLN A 342 -12.16 -22.20 15.75
CA GLN A 342 -13.40 -21.53 15.40
C GLN A 342 -14.54 -22.06 16.27
N VAL A 343 -15.11 -21.15 17.06
CA VAL A 343 -16.35 -21.36 17.79
C VAL A 343 -17.37 -20.38 17.23
N ARG A 344 -18.56 -20.87 16.92
CA ARG A 344 -19.66 -20.07 16.40
C ARG A 344 -20.90 -20.29 17.24
N ASP A 345 -21.48 -19.19 17.70
CA ASP A 345 -22.87 -19.16 18.13
C ASP A 345 -23.74 -19.07 16.87
N VAL A 346 -24.35 -20.19 16.50
CA VAL A 346 -25.06 -20.33 15.22
C VAL A 346 -26.35 -19.52 15.22
N LEU A 347 -26.98 -19.36 16.39
CA LEU A 347 -28.24 -18.61 16.55
C LEU A 347 -28.03 -17.20 17.13
N GLY A 348 -26.86 -16.92 17.71
CA GLY A 348 -26.55 -15.65 18.36
C GLY A 348 -27.16 -15.49 19.75
N ASP A 349 -27.72 -16.55 20.32
CA ASP A 349 -28.37 -16.58 21.63
C ASP A 349 -27.73 -17.56 22.63
N GLY A 350 -26.60 -18.16 22.25
CA GLY A 350 -25.83 -19.12 23.03
C GLY A 350 -26.43 -20.52 23.10
N ARG A 351 -27.60 -20.78 22.50
CA ARG A 351 -28.27 -22.08 22.61
C ARG A 351 -27.67 -23.13 21.68
N LEU A 352 -27.09 -22.71 20.55
CA LEU A 352 -26.47 -23.59 19.56
C LEU A 352 -25.04 -23.16 19.28
N ILE A 353 -24.08 -23.89 19.85
CA ILE A 353 -22.65 -23.62 19.67
C ILE A 353 -22.04 -24.70 18.77
N LYS A 354 -21.38 -24.26 17.69
CA LYS A 354 -20.55 -25.10 16.81
C LYS A 354 -19.08 -24.81 17.10
N ARG A 355 -18.31 -25.84 17.45
CA ARG A 355 -16.86 -25.77 17.71
C ARG A 355 -16.10 -26.65 16.72
N ARG A 356 -15.23 -26.06 15.90
CA ARG A 356 -14.50 -26.77 14.83
C ARG A 356 -13.32 -27.55 15.41
N LEU A 357 -13.35 -28.87 15.31
CA LEU A 357 -12.29 -29.76 15.82
C LEU A 357 -11.23 -30.05 14.76
N ARG A 358 -11.65 -30.14 13.50
CA ARG A 358 -10.79 -30.39 12.34
C ARG A 358 -11.28 -29.57 11.17
N ASP A 359 -10.37 -28.91 10.48
CA ASP A 359 -10.68 -28.13 9.28
C ASP A 359 -11.17 -29.06 8.14
N GLY A 360 -12.15 -28.59 7.37
CA GLY A 360 -12.56 -29.22 6.11
C GLY A 360 -11.70 -28.77 4.93
N ARG A 361 -12.06 -29.21 3.72
CA ARG A 361 -11.40 -28.84 2.46
C ARG A 361 -12.30 -27.88 1.67
N GLY A 362 -11.69 -26.89 1.03
CA GLY A 362 -12.39 -25.88 0.22
C GLY A 362 -12.39 -24.50 0.86
N ASP A 363 -13.08 -23.58 0.20
CA ASP A 363 -13.18 -22.17 0.57
C ASP A 363 -14.54 -21.88 1.22
N PHE A 364 -14.52 -21.50 2.49
CA PHE A 364 -15.72 -21.04 3.19
C PHE A 364 -16.08 -19.60 2.76
N PRO A 365 -17.35 -19.26 2.50
CA PRO A 365 -18.56 -20.11 2.55
C PRO A 365 -18.93 -20.72 1.18
N MET A 366 -18.08 -20.61 0.16
CA MET A 366 -18.40 -20.98 -1.22
C MET A 366 -18.63 -22.48 -1.39
N ASP A 367 -17.83 -23.28 -0.72
CA ASP A 367 -17.89 -24.75 -0.77
C ASP A 367 -18.75 -25.35 0.36
N CYS A 368 -19.49 -24.52 1.09
CA CYS A 368 -20.45 -24.99 2.09
C CYS A 368 -21.74 -25.50 1.43
N PRO A 369 -22.44 -26.47 2.02
CA PRO A 369 -23.67 -26.97 1.46
C PRO A 369 -24.78 -25.92 1.31
N LEU A 370 -25.31 -25.81 0.09
CA LEU A 370 -26.46 -24.97 -0.24
C LEU A 370 -27.77 -25.67 0.14
N GLN A 371 -28.87 -24.92 0.10
CA GLN A 371 -30.22 -25.48 0.23
C GLN A 371 -30.43 -26.61 -0.79
N ASP A 372 -31.13 -27.68 -0.39
CA ASP A 372 -31.45 -28.86 -1.20
C ASP A 372 -30.23 -29.74 -1.59
N SER A 373 -29.05 -29.46 -1.04
CA SER A 373 -27.89 -30.35 -1.18
C SER A 373 -28.16 -31.69 -0.51
N LEU A 374 -27.76 -32.78 -1.17
CA LEU A 374 -27.71 -34.11 -0.58
C LEU A 374 -26.43 -34.24 0.24
N LEU A 375 -26.56 -34.50 1.54
CA LEU A 375 -25.46 -34.54 2.49
C LEU A 375 -25.26 -35.97 2.98
N HIS A 376 -23.99 -36.37 3.11
CA HIS A 376 -23.58 -37.68 3.64
C HIS A 376 -22.76 -37.48 4.90
N VAL A 377 -23.37 -37.53 6.08
CA VAL A 377 -22.66 -37.18 7.32
C VAL A 377 -22.47 -38.38 8.24
N HIS A 378 -21.26 -38.57 8.74
CA HIS A 378 -21.08 -39.32 9.97
C HIS A 378 -21.32 -38.41 11.17
N TYR A 379 -22.05 -38.93 12.16
CA TYR A 379 -22.21 -38.25 13.43
C TYR A 379 -22.26 -39.23 14.61
N LYS A 380 -21.92 -38.69 15.77
CA LYS A 380 -21.95 -39.34 17.07
C LYS A 380 -22.71 -38.48 18.05
N ALA A 381 -23.88 -38.94 18.47
CA ALA A 381 -24.75 -38.26 19.41
C ALA A 381 -24.51 -38.76 20.84
N MET A 382 -24.33 -37.80 21.75
CA MET A 382 -24.00 -38.02 23.15
C MET A 382 -24.93 -37.23 24.05
N LEU A 383 -25.32 -37.82 25.18
CA LEU A 383 -26.04 -37.11 26.24
C LEU A 383 -25.09 -36.20 27.01
N LEU A 384 -25.63 -35.07 27.49
CA LEU A 384 -24.88 -34.09 28.28
C LEU A 384 -24.85 -34.47 29.78
N ASN A 385 -24.54 -35.73 30.08
CA ASN A 385 -24.31 -36.23 31.44
C ASN A 385 -22.81 -36.26 31.77
N GLU A 386 -22.45 -36.49 33.03
CA GLU A 386 -21.04 -36.55 33.48
C GLU A 386 -20.23 -37.58 32.70
N GLU A 387 -20.86 -38.70 32.32
CA GLU A 387 -20.24 -39.79 31.57
C GLU A 387 -20.16 -39.57 30.05
N LYS A 388 -20.79 -38.50 29.52
CA LYS A 388 -20.93 -38.24 28.07
C LYS A 388 -21.41 -39.46 27.28
N THR A 389 -22.43 -40.14 27.79
CA THR A 389 -22.92 -41.40 27.23
C THR A 389 -23.33 -41.24 25.77
N VAL A 390 -22.73 -42.06 24.90
CA VAL A 390 -23.06 -42.15 23.48
C VAL A 390 -24.35 -42.93 23.34
N PHE A 391 -25.36 -42.37 22.68
CA PHE A 391 -26.61 -43.08 22.41
C PHE A 391 -26.82 -43.40 20.92
N TYR A 392 -26.01 -42.80 20.04
CA TYR A 392 -26.01 -43.13 18.63
C TYR A 392 -24.67 -42.76 17.99
N ASP A 393 -24.12 -43.63 17.15
CA ASP A 393 -22.91 -43.43 16.38
C ASP A 393 -23.10 -44.06 15.00
N THR A 394 -23.26 -43.25 13.96
CA THR A 394 -23.44 -43.74 12.57
C THR A 394 -22.37 -44.73 12.13
N LYS A 395 -21.12 -44.64 12.63
CA LYS A 395 -20.07 -45.59 12.24
C LYS A 395 -20.30 -46.99 12.81
N ILE A 396 -21.02 -47.09 13.93
CA ILE A 396 -21.32 -48.34 14.63
C ILE A 396 -22.74 -48.80 14.27
N ASP A 397 -23.72 -47.92 14.47
CA ASP A 397 -25.15 -48.21 14.38
C ASP A 397 -25.70 -48.22 12.94
N ASN A 398 -24.95 -47.65 11.98
CA ASN A 398 -25.33 -47.61 10.56
C ASN A 398 -24.38 -48.42 9.67
N ASN A 399 -23.79 -49.50 10.19
CA ASN A 399 -22.88 -50.40 9.45
C ASN A 399 -21.71 -49.67 8.75
N GLY A 400 -21.22 -48.59 9.36
CA GLY A 400 -20.16 -47.76 8.77
C GLY A 400 -20.60 -46.89 7.58
N GLN A 401 -21.88 -46.86 7.22
CA GLN A 401 -22.42 -45.97 6.18
C GLN A 401 -22.73 -44.58 6.75
N PRO A 402 -22.48 -43.50 5.99
CA PRO A 402 -22.89 -42.16 6.41
C PRO A 402 -24.41 -42.05 6.45
N PHE A 403 -24.91 -41.15 7.29
CA PHE A 403 -26.33 -40.78 7.29
C PHE A 403 -26.60 -39.81 6.13
N GLU A 404 -27.55 -40.17 5.27
CA GLU A 404 -27.90 -39.40 4.08
C GLU A 404 -29.19 -38.60 4.31
N PHE A 405 -29.18 -37.30 4.00
CA PHE A 405 -30.38 -36.47 3.99
C PHE A 405 -30.23 -35.26 3.05
N ARG A 406 -31.34 -34.71 2.56
CA ARG A 406 -31.33 -33.41 1.87
C ARG A 406 -31.54 -32.28 2.86
N SER A 407 -30.69 -31.26 2.77
CA SER A 407 -30.90 -30.01 3.50
C SER A 407 -32.19 -29.33 3.04
N GLY A 408 -32.96 -28.76 3.96
CA GLY A 408 -34.19 -28.03 3.67
C GLY A 408 -35.49 -28.82 3.80
N GLU A 409 -35.43 -30.14 3.89
CA GLU A 409 -36.62 -31.00 3.93
C GLU A 409 -37.14 -31.24 5.36
N GLY A 410 -36.47 -30.72 6.40
CA GLY A 410 -36.87 -30.91 7.80
C GLY A 410 -36.71 -32.34 8.32
N LEU A 411 -35.85 -33.15 7.68
CA LEU A 411 -35.61 -34.56 8.03
C LEU A 411 -34.77 -34.75 9.30
N VAL A 412 -34.06 -33.71 9.73
CA VAL A 412 -33.18 -33.72 10.90
C VAL A 412 -33.49 -32.51 11.80
N PRO A 413 -33.07 -32.52 13.08
CA PRO A 413 -33.23 -31.35 13.94
C PRO A 413 -32.63 -30.10 13.29
N GLU A 414 -33.35 -28.98 13.35
CA GLU A 414 -32.97 -27.72 12.69
C GLU A 414 -31.54 -27.29 13.03
N GLY A 415 -31.17 -27.33 14.31
CA GLY A 415 -29.82 -26.95 14.70
C GLY A 415 -28.72 -27.93 14.25
N PHE A 416 -29.06 -29.18 13.91
CA PHE A 416 -28.12 -30.13 13.30
C PHE A 416 -27.87 -29.73 11.84
N GLU A 417 -28.95 -29.47 11.08
CA GLU A 417 -28.86 -29.01 9.69
C GLU A 417 -28.12 -27.67 9.57
N MET A 418 -28.43 -26.70 10.43
CA MET A 418 -27.73 -25.40 10.43
C MET A 418 -26.22 -25.57 10.66
N CYS A 419 -25.82 -26.52 11.51
CA CYS A 419 -24.41 -26.79 11.74
C CYS A 419 -23.75 -27.42 10.52
N THR A 420 -24.37 -28.43 9.89
CA THR A 420 -23.83 -29.12 8.71
C THR A 420 -23.71 -28.19 7.51
N ARG A 421 -24.69 -27.31 7.29
CA ARG A 421 -24.63 -26.29 6.21
C ARG A 421 -23.53 -25.25 6.38
N LEU A 422 -22.97 -25.14 7.59
CA LEU A 422 -21.83 -24.27 7.89
C LEU A 422 -20.51 -25.04 7.92
N MET A 423 -20.47 -26.29 7.47
CA MET A 423 -19.27 -27.11 7.41
C MET A 423 -18.71 -27.15 5.99
N LEU A 424 -17.39 -27.31 5.90
CA LEU A 424 -16.73 -27.71 4.66
C LEU A 424 -16.63 -29.23 4.57
N PRO A 425 -16.54 -29.81 3.36
CA PRO A 425 -16.29 -31.24 3.18
C PRO A 425 -15.12 -31.76 4.03
N GLY A 426 -15.32 -32.86 4.76
CA GLY A 426 -14.32 -33.46 5.66
C GLY A 426 -14.11 -32.75 7.00
N GLU A 427 -14.78 -31.62 7.28
CA GLU A 427 -14.74 -30.93 8.57
C GLU A 427 -15.24 -31.84 9.69
N ILE A 428 -14.67 -31.70 10.89
CA ILE A 428 -15.23 -32.28 12.12
C ILE A 428 -15.56 -31.13 13.06
N ALA A 429 -16.80 -31.10 13.54
CA ALA A 429 -17.26 -30.11 14.50
C ALA A 429 -18.00 -30.77 15.68
N LEU A 430 -17.83 -30.18 16.86
CA LEU A 430 -18.64 -30.45 18.02
C LEU A 430 -19.79 -29.45 18.07
N ARG A 431 -21.02 -29.97 18.05
CA ARG A 431 -22.25 -29.23 18.29
C ARG A 431 -22.67 -29.40 19.74
N ARG A 432 -23.01 -28.29 20.40
CA ARG A 432 -23.66 -28.26 21.70
C ARG A 432 -24.99 -27.54 21.57
N GLU A 433 -26.06 -28.21 21.99
CA GLU A 433 -27.40 -27.64 22.03
C GLU A 433 -27.93 -27.62 23.46
N ALA A 434 -28.35 -26.44 23.93
CA ALA A 434 -28.75 -26.22 25.31
C ALA A 434 -30.16 -26.74 25.65
N VAL A 435 -31.02 -27.00 24.66
CA VAL A 435 -32.39 -27.50 24.84
C VAL A 435 -32.83 -28.28 23.59
N VAL A 436 -33.14 -29.57 23.74
CA VAL A 436 -33.94 -30.34 22.77
C VAL A 436 -35.37 -30.44 23.29
N ALA A 437 -36.36 -30.63 22.41
CA ALA A 437 -37.82 -30.65 22.61
C ALA A 437 -38.39 -31.57 23.72
N ASP A 438 -37.55 -32.18 24.56
CA ASP A 438 -37.90 -33.09 25.66
C ASP A 438 -37.14 -32.78 26.97
N GLY A 439 -36.57 -31.58 27.11
CA GLY A 439 -35.87 -31.13 28.32
C GLY A 439 -34.48 -31.72 28.53
N ARG A 440 -33.95 -32.50 27.58
CA ARG A 440 -32.59 -33.09 27.63
C ARG A 440 -31.60 -32.26 26.81
N LYS A 441 -30.41 -32.05 27.38
CA LYS A 441 -29.25 -31.43 26.70
C LYS A 441 -28.48 -32.48 25.91
N MET A 442 -28.07 -32.18 24.69
CA MET A 442 -27.35 -33.13 23.80
C MET A 442 -26.08 -32.51 23.22
N TYR A 443 -25.06 -33.35 23.02
CA TYR A 443 -23.90 -33.10 22.16
C TYR A 443 -24.02 -33.93 20.89
N CYS A 444 -23.56 -33.38 19.78
CA CYS A 444 -23.35 -34.15 18.57
C CYS A 444 -21.96 -33.83 18.03
N VAL A 445 -21.11 -34.83 17.88
CA VAL A 445 -19.92 -34.68 17.03
C VAL A 445 -20.36 -35.02 15.63
N VAL A 446 -20.34 -34.04 14.75
CA VAL A 446 -20.64 -34.21 13.32
C VAL A 446 -19.29 -34.18 12.62
N GLY A 447 -18.96 -35.23 11.88
CA GLY A 447 -17.67 -35.31 11.21
C GLY A 447 -17.70 -36.32 10.10
N GLU A 448 -17.06 -35.97 8.98
CA GLU A 448 -17.04 -36.69 7.69
C GLU A 448 -18.34 -36.57 6.91
N GLU A 449 -18.46 -35.42 6.24
CA GLU A 449 -18.97 -35.39 4.87
C GLU A 449 -17.88 -35.90 3.93
N ILE A 450 -18.20 -36.92 3.11
CA ILE A 450 -17.29 -37.54 2.14
C ILE A 450 -17.16 -36.66 0.91
#